data_AF-A0A7C9E901-F1
#
_entry.id   AF-A0A7C9E901-F1
#
_cell.length_a   1.000
_cell.length_b   1.000
_cell.length_c   1.000
_cell.angle_alpha   90.00
_cell.angle_beta   90.00
_cell.angle_gamma   90.00
#
_symmetry.space_group_name_H-M   'P 1'
#
loop_
_entity.id
_entity.type
_entity.pdbx_description
1 polymer ?
#
loop_
_entity_poly.entity_id
_entity_poly.type
_entity_poly.pdbx_seq_one_letter_code
_entity_poly.pdbx_strand_id
1 'polypeptide(L)'
;MDRMGSDLTRNGPVERDIEQAITALKKGAYLLKYGRRGKPKFCPFRLSNDESVLIWFSGKEEKHLKLSHVSRIISGQRTPIFQRYPRPEKEYQSFSLIYNDRSLDLICKDKDEAE
;
A
#
# COMPACT_ATOMS: atom_id res chain seq x y z
N MET A 1 6.24 21.01 45.09
CA MET A 1 7.51 20.62 44.47
C MET A 1 7.74 19.17 44.90
N ASP A 2 7.88 18.18 44.03
CA ASP A 2 8.83 18.13 42.92
C ASP A 2 8.27 17.53 41.63
N ARG A 3 8.73 18.13 40.53
CA ARG A 3 8.68 17.58 39.17
C ARG A 3 9.63 16.39 39.09
N MET A 4 9.20 15.31 38.46
CA MET A 4 10.05 14.61 37.50
C MET A 4 9.16 13.86 36.50
N GLY A 5 8.90 14.53 35.38
CA GLY A 5 8.48 13.87 34.16
C GLY A 5 9.73 13.29 33.49
N SER A 6 9.76 11.97 33.35
CA SER A 6 10.70 11.19 32.55
C SER A 6 10.15 9.76 32.58
N ASP A 7 9.58 9.24 31.50
CA ASP A 7 10.37 8.85 30.35
C ASP A 7 9.53 9.06 29.07
N LEU A 8 9.89 10.09 28.30
CA LEU A 8 9.59 10.09 26.87
C LEU A 8 10.41 8.95 26.30
N THR A 9 9.79 7.78 26.19
CA THR A 9 10.35 6.58 25.58
C THR A 9 11.06 7.02 24.31
N ARG A 10 12.38 6.82 24.30
CA ARG A 10 13.22 7.10 23.14
C ARG A 10 12.72 6.24 21.98
N ASN A 11 11.86 6.79 21.12
CA ASN A 11 11.42 6.12 19.90
C ASN A 11 12.68 5.70 19.13
N GLY A 12 12.90 4.39 19.04
CA GLY A 12 14.07 3.81 18.39
C GLY A 12 14.08 4.13 16.89
N PRO A 13 15.21 3.94 16.20
CA PRO A 13 15.30 4.21 14.75
C PRO A 13 14.17 3.56 13.95
N VAL A 14 13.85 2.29 14.24
CA VAL A 14 12.80 1.52 13.56
C VAL A 14 11.41 2.12 13.74
N GLU A 15 11.07 2.59 14.94
CA GLU A 15 9.75 3.17 15.23
C GLU A 15 9.56 4.48 14.45
N ARG A 16 10.62 5.28 14.33
CA ARG A 16 10.62 6.48 13.49
C ARG A 16 10.47 6.14 12.01
N ASP A 17 11.11 5.08 11.53
CA ASP A 17 10.99 4.63 10.15
C ASP A 17 9.54 4.17 9.84
N ILE A 18 8.90 3.48 10.79
CA ILE A 18 7.48 3.09 10.68
C ILE A 18 6.57 4.33 10.65
N GLU A 19 6.76 5.30 11.54
CA GLU A 19 5.98 6.55 11.56
C GLU A 19 6.14 7.33 10.24
N GLN A 20 7.36 7.37 9.69
CA GLN A 20 7.63 7.99 8.40
C GLN A 20 6.96 7.24 7.25
N ALA A 21 6.99 5.90 7.25
CA ALA A 21 6.32 5.07 6.26
C ALA A 21 4.80 5.27 6.30
N ILE A 22 4.18 5.26 7.48
CA ILE A 22 2.75 5.55 7.65
C ILE A 22 2.42 6.96 7.15
N THR A 23 3.26 7.94 7.46
CA THR A 23 3.11 9.32 6.98
C THR A 23 3.17 9.39 5.45
N ALA A 24 4.09 8.67 4.82
CA ALA A 24 4.19 8.58 3.37
C ALA A 24 2.94 7.93 2.74
N LEU A 25 2.45 6.84 3.33
CA LEU A 25 1.21 6.18 2.88
C LEU A 25 -0.02 7.09 2.99
N LYS A 26 -0.13 7.90 4.04
CA LYS A 26 -1.21 8.90 4.20
C LYS A 26 -1.13 10.03 3.18
N LYS A 27 0.09 10.49 2.84
CA LYS A 27 0.32 11.46 1.74
C LYS A 27 -0.08 10.86 0.39
N GLY A 28 0.16 9.56 0.23
CA GLY A 28 -0.24 8.77 -0.92
C GLY A 28 0.83 8.68 -2.01
N ALA A 29 0.61 7.75 -2.93
CA ALA A 29 1.52 7.38 -4.00
C ALA A 29 0.77 7.09 -5.30
N TYR A 30 1.40 7.33 -6.45
CA TYR A 30 0.85 6.97 -7.76
C TYR A 30 1.35 5.58 -8.16
N LEU A 31 0.51 4.58 -7.96
CA LEU A 31 0.85 3.19 -8.23
C LEU A 31 0.22 2.71 -9.54
N LEU A 32 0.89 1.80 -10.26
CA LEU A 32 0.33 1.19 -11.44
C LEU A 32 -0.67 0.10 -11.02
N LYS A 33 -1.96 0.40 -11.12
CA LYS A 33 -3.03 -0.49 -10.73
C LYS A 33 -3.39 -1.46 -11.85
N TYR A 34 -3.35 -2.74 -11.54
CA TYR A 34 -3.88 -3.80 -12.39
C TYR A 34 -5.35 -4.04 -12.05
N GLY A 35 -6.14 -4.30 -13.09
CA GLY A 35 -7.58 -4.50 -12.96
C GLY A 35 -8.04 -5.69 -13.78
N ARG A 36 -9.25 -6.18 -13.49
CA ARG A 36 -9.87 -7.29 -14.22
C ARG A 36 -10.15 -6.96 -15.69
N ARG A 37 -10.26 -5.67 -16.04
CA ARG A 37 -10.60 -5.19 -17.39
C ARG A 37 -9.67 -4.07 -17.81
N GLY A 38 -9.40 -4.01 -19.11
CA GLY A 38 -8.54 -2.99 -19.72
C GLY A 38 -7.07 -3.12 -19.35
N LYS A 39 -6.27 -2.17 -19.86
CA LYS A 39 -4.83 -2.02 -19.56
C LYS A 39 -4.62 -1.47 -18.14
N PRO A 40 -3.50 -1.82 -17.47
CA PRO A 40 -3.12 -1.23 -16.18
C PRO A 40 -3.03 0.30 -16.27
N LYS A 41 -3.34 1.00 -15.17
CA LYS A 41 -3.37 2.47 -15.12
C LYS A 41 -2.75 2.99 -13.84
N PHE A 42 -2.00 4.09 -13.96
CA PHE A 42 -1.54 4.82 -12.79
C PHE A 42 -2.72 5.44 -12.05
N CYS A 43 -2.72 5.28 -10.73
CA CYS A 43 -3.81 5.70 -9.87
C CYS A 43 -3.23 6.16 -8.52
N PRO A 44 -3.70 7.29 -7.96
CA PRO A 44 -3.30 7.70 -6.63
C PRO A 44 -3.94 6.78 -5.59
N PHE A 45 -3.10 6.24 -4.71
CA PHE A 45 -3.48 5.50 -3.52
C PHE A 45 -3.09 6.29 -2.29
N ARG A 46 -3.91 6.26 -1.25
CA ARG A 46 -3.55 6.79 0.07
C ARG A 46 -4.19 6.00 1.19
N LEU A 47 -3.53 5.99 2.35
CA LEU A 47 -4.11 5.51 3.59
C LEU A 47 -5.03 6.59 4.20
N SER A 48 -6.11 6.17 4.84
CA SER A 48 -6.98 7.06 5.62
C SER A 48 -6.25 7.61 6.85
N ASN A 49 -6.72 8.74 7.40
CA ASN A 49 -6.06 9.40 8.53
C ASN A 49 -6.03 8.53 9.79
N ASP A 50 -7.05 7.69 9.97
CA ASP A 50 -7.20 6.71 11.04
C ASP A 50 -6.55 5.34 10.70
N GLU A 51 -5.80 5.25 9.60
CA GLU A 51 -5.00 4.08 9.21
C GLU A 51 -5.80 2.80 8.92
N SER A 52 -7.12 2.91 8.79
CA SER A 52 -8.00 1.75 8.67
C SER A 52 -8.38 1.38 7.24
N VAL A 53 -8.24 2.31 6.27
CA VAL A 53 -8.72 2.17 4.89
C VAL A 53 -7.69 2.62 3.87
N LEU A 54 -7.41 1.77 2.87
CA LEU A 54 -6.73 2.17 1.63
C LEU A 54 -7.74 2.73 0.63
N ILE A 55 -7.45 3.91 0.08
CA ILE A 55 -8.35 4.70 -0.76
C ILE A 55 -7.71 4.95 -2.13
N TRP A 56 -8.47 4.80 -3.21
CA TRP A 56 -8.05 5.14 -4.57
C TRP A 56 -9.23 5.49 -5.48
N PHE A 57 -8.96 5.99 -6.69
CA PHE A 57 -10.02 6.29 -7.67
C PHE A 57 -10.01 5.33 -8.86
N SER A 58 -11.18 4.81 -9.21
CA SER A 58 -11.40 4.05 -10.45
C SER A 58 -12.29 4.85 -11.39
N GLY A 59 -11.69 5.61 -12.31
CA GLY A 59 -12.44 6.58 -13.09
C GLY A 59 -12.85 7.77 -12.21
N LYS A 60 -14.14 8.03 -12.08
CA LYS A 60 -14.68 9.09 -11.20
C LYS A 60 -15.13 8.57 -9.82
N GLU A 61 -15.01 7.27 -9.59
CA GLU A 61 -15.52 6.64 -8.37
C GLU A 61 -14.39 6.43 -7.37
N GLU A 62 -14.55 6.96 -6.17
CA GLU A 62 -13.67 6.65 -5.03
C GLU A 62 -13.93 5.22 -4.55
N LYS A 63 -12.87 4.49 -4.28
CA LYS A 63 -12.88 3.10 -3.84
C LYS A 63 -12.16 2.99 -2.52
N HIS A 64 -12.64 2.09 -1.68
CA HIS A 64 -12.13 1.83 -0.34
C HIS A 64 -11.84 0.35 -0.15
N LEU A 65 -10.74 0.06 0.55
CA LEU A 65 -10.42 -1.26 1.07
C LEU A 65 -10.07 -1.14 2.55
N LYS A 66 -10.93 -1.66 3.42
CA LYS A 66 -10.60 -1.79 4.84
C LYS A 66 -9.40 -2.73 4.99
N LEU A 67 -8.36 -2.27 5.67
CA LEU A 67 -7.15 -3.08 5.87
C LEU A 67 -7.44 -4.34 6.71
N SER A 68 -8.42 -4.28 7.61
CA SER A 68 -8.90 -5.45 8.36
C SER A 68 -9.51 -6.56 7.49
N HIS A 69 -9.86 -6.27 6.23
CA HIS A 69 -10.33 -7.29 5.28
C HIS A 69 -9.20 -7.90 4.45
N VAL A 70 -7.98 -7.36 4.54
CA VAL A 70 -6.81 -7.91 3.84
C VAL A 70 -6.34 -9.12 4.63
N SER A 71 -6.44 -10.30 4.02
CA SER A 71 -6.03 -11.55 4.65
C SER A 71 -4.56 -11.87 4.42
N ARG A 72 -3.98 -11.36 3.32
CA ARG A 72 -2.58 -11.62 2.95
C ARG A 72 -2.06 -10.55 2.00
N ILE A 73 -0.77 -10.24 2.14
CA ILE A 73 0.01 -9.51 1.15
C ILE A 73 0.91 -10.51 0.43
N ILE A 74 0.94 -10.48 -0.90
CA ILE A 74 1.78 -11.36 -1.70
C ILE A 74 2.73 -10.50 -2.52
N SER A 75 4.04 -10.70 -2.38
CA SER A 75 5.04 -10.05 -3.22
C SER A 75 5.14 -10.69 -4.61
N GLY A 76 5.54 -9.90 -5.60
CA GLY A 76 5.67 -10.31 -6.98
C GLY A 76 4.35 -10.37 -7.74
N GLN A 77 4.42 -10.88 -8.97
CA GLN A 77 3.29 -10.94 -9.91
C GLN A 77 2.58 -12.29 -9.88
N ARG A 78 2.07 -12.67 -8.70
CA ARG A 78 1.59 -14.04 -8.44
C ARG A 78 0.10 -14.29 -8.66
N THR A 79 -0.66 -13.29 -9.10
CA THR A 79 -2.11 -13.41 -9.32
C THR A 79 -2.44 -13.55 -10.81
N PRO A 80 -3.59 -14.16 -11.16
CA PRO A 80 -4.06 -14.19 -12.55
C PRO A 80 -4.28 -12.82 -13.18
N ILE A 81 -4.44 -11.76 -12.37
CA ILE A 81 -4.63 -10.40 -12.87
C ILE A 81 -3.34 -9.89 -13.52
N PHE A 82 -2.17 -10.15 -12.92
CA PHE A 82 -0.88 -9.77 -13.52
C PHE A 82 -0.58 -10.53 -14.81
N GLN A 83 -1.01 -11.78 -14.93
CA GLN A 83 -0.81 -12.59 -16.14
C GLN A 83 -1.46 -12.00 -17.40
N ARG A 84 -2.43 -11.08 -17.25
CA ARG A 84 -3.04 -10.36 -18.38
C ARG A 84 -2.09 -9.37 -19.06
N TYR A 85 -1.15 -8.80 -18.31
CA TYR A 85 -0.12 -7.89 -18.83
C TYR A 85 1.20 -8.14 -18.07
N PRO A 86 1.90 -9.25 -18.35
CA PRO A 86 3.10 -9.62 -17.59
C PRO A 86 4.20 -8.56 -17.68
N ARG A 87 4.87 -8.30 -16.55
CA ARG A 87 6.02 -7.40 -16.43
C ARG A 87 7.10 -8.00 -15.52
N PRO A 88 7.79 -9.07 -15.94
CA PRO A 88 8.79 -9.74 -15.09
C PRO A 88 9.88 -8.79 -14.59
N GLU A 89 10.23 -7.77 -15.36
CA GLU A 89 11.20 -6.73 -14.99
C GLU A 89 10.76 -5.86 -13.79
N LYS A 90 9.49 -5.93 -13.41
CA LYS A 90 8.88 -5.19 -12.31
C LYS A 90 8.50 -6.07 -11.13
N GLU A 91 8.90 -7.34 -11.10
CA GLU A 91 8.46 -8.29 -10.08
C GLU A 91 8.75 -7.81 -8.64
N TYR A 92 9.96 -7.30 -8.38
CA TYR A 92 10.33 -6.76 -7.06
C TYR A 92 9.51 -5.55 -6.62
N GLN A 93 8.94 -4.79 -7.58
CA GLN A 93 8.11 -3.61 -7.31
C GLN A 93 6.62 -3.98 -7.22
N SER A 94 6.28 -5.25 -7.45
CA SER A 94 4.91 -5.71 -7.58
C SER A 94 4.45 -6.39 -6.29
N PHE A 95 3.20 -6.17 -5.92
CA PHE A 95 2.55 -6.92 -4.86
C PHE A 95 1.03 -6.96 -5.05
N SER A 96 0.38 -7.84 -4.31
CA SER A 96 -1.06 -8.00 -4.29
C SER A 96 -1.58 -7.99 -2.86
N LEU A 97 -2.60 -7.17 -2.60
CA LEU A 97 -3.42 -7.30 -1.38
C LEU A 97 -4.55 -8.28 -1.68
N ILE A 98 -4.59 -9.39 -0.94
CA ILE A 98 -5.66 -10.39 -1.03
C ILE A 98 -6.73 -10.05 0.01
N TYR A 99 -7.97 -9.90 -0.46
CA TYR A 99 -9.11 -9.59 0.39
C TYR A 99 -10.36 -10.28 -0.14
N ASN A 100 -11.12 -10.92 0.75
CA ASN A 100 -12.24 -11.80 0.37
C ASN A 100 -11.81 -12.82 -0.71
N ASP A 101 -12.55 -12.89 -1.82
CA ASP A 101 -12.29 -13.70 -3.00
C ASP A 101 -11.57 -12.92 -4.13
N ARG A 102 -10.86 -11.82 -3.78
CA ARG A 102 -10.29 -10.87 -4.75
C ARG A 102 -8.85 -10.47 -4.41
N SER A 103 -8.22 -9.82 -5.39
CA SER A 103 -6.92 -9.18 -5.27
C SER A 103 -6.99 -7.72 -5.71
N LEU A 104 -6.19 -6.87 -5.05
CA LEU A 104 -5.78 -5.56 -5.54
C LEU A 104 -4.29 -5.66 -5.90
N ASP A 105 -4.00 -5.58 -7.20
CA ASP A 105 -2.68 -5.85 -7.77
C ASP A 105 -2.00 -4.54 -8.19
N LEU A 106 -0.83 -4.27 -7.61
CA LEU A 106 -0.16 -2.97 -7.67
C LEU A 106 1.31 -3.14 -8.05
N ILE A 107 1.85 -2.17 -8.77
CA ILE A 107 3.30 -2.01 -8.99
C ILE A 107 3.71 -0.61 -8.53
N CYS A 108 4.70 -0.54 -7.65
CA CYS A 108 5.35 0.69 -7.21
C CYS A 108 6.31 1.22 -8.29
N LYS A 109 6.78 2.46 -8.11
CA LYS A 109 7.76 3.14 -8.96
C LYS A 109 9.12 2.46 -8.92
N ASP A 110 9.55 2.07 -7.72
CA ASP A 110 10.85 1.48 -7.43
C ASP A 110 10.79 0.54 -6.22
N LYS A 111 11.95 0.00 -5.85
CA LYS A 111 12.08 -0.99 -4.78
C LYS A 111 11.80 -0.35 -3.41
N ASP A 112 12.30 0.86 -3.19
CA ASP A 112 12.18 1.57 -1.91
C ASP A 112 10.73 1.94 -1.61
N GLU A 113 9.90 2.23 -2.64
CA GLU A 113 8.46 2.43 -2.45
C GLU A 113 7.67 1.11 -2.24
N ALA A 114 8.25 -0.04 -2.61
CA ALA A 114 7.60 -1.34 -2.44
C ALA A 114 7.88 -1.99 -1.08
N GLU A 115 9.01 -1.66 -0.45
CA GLU A 115 9.43 -2.12 0.88
C GLU A 115 8.81 -1.26 2.00
#